data_AF-X1JJV9-F1
#
_entry.id   AF-X1JJV9-F1
#
_cell.length_a   1.000
_cell.length_b   1.000
_cell.length_c   1.000
_cell.angle_alpha   90.00
_cell.angle_beta   90.00
_cell.angle_gamma   90.00
#
_symmetry.space_group_name_H-M   'P 1'
#
loop_
_entity.id
_entity.type
_entity.pdbx_description
1 polymer ?
#
loop_
_entity_poly.entity_id
_entity_poly.type
_entity_poly.pdbx_seq_one_letter_code
_entity_poly.pdbx_strand_id
1 'polypeptide(L)'
;LAKAADIAGDGYALAYKVCAQLSDMEFIQSRVCMIYPKAMRGTPPPADGLVTFGGRFYNGLCERYMRKYYPEKLELVTRDAMAICAQKEIEAGRRSPHGGMFGDLSGVPKEELYKFREFM
;
A
#
# COMPACT_ATOMS: atom_id res chain seq x y z
N LEU A 1 -7.41 2.24 -10.91
CA LEU A 1 -7.96 1.42 -9.82
C LEU A 1 -8.42 0.12 -10.46
N ALA A 2 -7.59 -0.92 -10.44
CA ALA A 2 -7.96 -2.21 -11.02
C ALA A 2 -8.66 -3.04 -9.95
N LYS A 3 -9.91 -2.67 -9.64
CA LYS A 3 -10.86 -3.67 -9.13
C LYS A 3 -11.35 -4.39 -10.39
N ALA A 4 -11.37 -5.72 -10.41
CA ALA A 4 -12.05 -6.42 -11.50
C ALA A 4 -13.48 -5.87 -11.56
N ALA A 5 -13.96 -5.52 -12.77
CA ALA A 5 -15.24 -4.86 -12.97
C ALA A 5 -16.41 -5.65 -12.33
N ASP A 6 -16.18 -6.93 -12.10
CA ASP A 6 -17.14 -7.93 -11.64
C ASP A 6 -17.25 -8.00 -10.11
N ILE A 7 -16.44 -7.25 -9.34
CA ILE A 7 -16.48 -7.24 -7.87
C ILE A 7 -17.40 -6.10 -7.38
N ALA A 8 -18.70 -6.28 -7.59
CA ALA A 8 -19.74 -5.30 -7.24
C ALA A 8 -20.37 -5.52 -5.84
N GLY A 9 -20.17 -6.69 -5.23
CA GLY A 9 -20.73 -7.02 -3.92
C GLY A 9 -22.09 -7.73 -3.96
N ASP A 10 -22.45 -8.33 -5.10
CA ASP A 10 -23.75 -8.98 -5.31
C ASP A 10 -24.04 -10.08 -4.27
N GLY A 11 -23.02 -10.82 -3.84
CA GLY A 11 -23.17 -11.84 -2.79
C GLY A 11 -23.61 -11.25 -1.44
N TYR A 12 -23.01 -10.11 -1.04
CA TYR A 12 -23.44 -9.40 0.17
C TYR A 12 -24.88 -8.90 0.05
N ALA A 13 -25.25 -8.38 -1.12
CA ALA A 13 -26.61 -7.90 -1.38
C ALA A 13 -27.65 -9.04 -1.33
N LEU A 14 -27.34 -10.22 -1.86
CA LEU A 14 -28.23 -11.38 -1.80
C LEU A 14 -28.43 -11.88 -0.37
N ALA A 15 -27.36 -11.98 0.42
CA ALA A 15 -27.44 -12.35 1.84
C ALA A 15 -28.33 -11.35 2.62
N TYR A 16 -28.13 -10.05 2.40
CA TYR A 16 -28.95 -9.02 3.02
C TYR A 16 -30.44 -9.13 2.62
N LYS A 17 -30.74 -9.44 1.36
CA LYS A 17 -32.13 -9.62 0.86
C LYS A 17 -32.87 -10.77 1.53
N VAL A 18 -32.16 -11.79 2.02
CA VAL A 18 -32.75 -12.89 2.81
C VAL A 18 -32.63 -12.66 4.32
N CYS A 19 -32.43 -11.40 4.73
CA CYS A 19 -32.31 -10.96 6.11
C CYS A 19 -31.12 -11.56 6.88
N ALA A 20 -30.07 -12.03 6.17
CA ALA A 20 -28.85 -12.42 6.84
C ALA A 20 -28.13 -11.19 7.38
N GLN A 21 -27.50 -11.32 8.55
CA GLN A 21 -26.68 -10.26 9.13
C GLN A 21 -25.33 -10.20 8.40
N LEU A 22 -24.90 -8.98 8.07
CA LEU A 22 -23.56 -8.68 7.59
C LEU A 22 -22.78 -8.03 8.74
N SER A 23 -21.54 -8.49 8.96
CA SER A 23 -20.66 -7.97 10.01
C SER A 23 -19.62 -7.05 9.41
N ASP A 24 -19.27 -5.99 10.14
CA ASP A 24 -18.06 -5.17 9.93
C ASP A 24 -17.96 -4.56 8.52
N MET A 25 -19.09 -4.24 7.90
CA MET A 25 -19.17 -3.70 6.54
C MET A 25 -18.51 -2.31 6.39
N GLU A 26 -18.30 -1.61 7.50
CA GLU A 26 -17.60 -0.33 7.58
C GLU A 26 -16.07 -0.45 7.54
N PHE A 27 -15.50 -1.63 7.79
CA PHE A 27 -14.04 -1.84 7.86
C PHE A 27 -13.41 -2.03 6.46
N ILE A 28 -13.39 -0.95 5.68
CA ILE A 28 -12.81 -0.94 4.34
C ILE A 28 -11.28 -0.76 4.41
N GLN A 29 -10.52 -1.79 3.99
CA GLN A 29 -9.06 -1.68 3.93
C GLN A 29 -8.61 -0.79 2.76
N SER A 30 -8.13 0.41 3.08
CA SER A 30 -7.31 1.22 2.17
C SER A 30 -5.86 0.79 2.29
N ARG A 31 -5.19 0.56 1.15
CA ARG A 31 -3.78 0.16 1.11
C ARG A 31 -2.99 1.06 0.17
N VAL A 32 -1.68 1.17 0.43
CA VAL A 32 -0.75 1.78 -0.52
C VAL A 32 -0.70 0.94 -1.80
N CYS A 33 -0.75 1.62 -2.94
CA CYS A 33 -0.69 1.00 -4.26
C CYS A 33 0.40 1.69 -5.10
N MET A 34 0.92 0.94 -6.07
CA MET A 34 1.85 1.47 -7.05
C MET A 34 1.12 2.51 -7.91
N ILE A 35 1.71 3.69 -8.07
CA ILE A 35 1.19 4.74 -8.97
C ILE A 35 2.10 4.99 -10.17
N TYR A 36 3.35 4.54 -10.07
CA TYR A 36 4.40 4.62 -11.07
C TYR A 36 5.33 3.40 -10.88
N PRO A 37 5.89 2.79 -11.95
CA PRO A 37 5.67 3.11 -13.38
C PRO A 37 4.22 2.85 -13.82
N LYS A 38 3.80 3.48 -14.93
CA LYS A 38 2.40 3.42 -15.42
C LYS A 38 1.90 1.99 -15.60
N ALA A 39 2.77 1.06 -16.01
CA ALA A 39 2.45 -0.35 -16.21
C ALA A 39 1.92 -1.04 -14.93
N MET A 40 2.32 -0.55 -13.75
CA MET A 40 1.91 -1.11 -12.45
C MET A 40 0.90 -0.24 -11.72
N ARG A 41 0.34 0.78 -12.39
CA ARG A 41 -0.54 1.73 -11.72
C ARG A 41 -1.81 1.05 -11.21
N GLY A 42 -2.03 1.11 -9.89
CA GLY A 42 -3.18 0.55 -9.21
C GLY A 42 -3.01 -0.89 -8.75
N THR A 43 -1.85 -1.51 -8.98
CA THR A 43 -1.52 -2.80 -8.37
C THR A 43 -0.94 -2.57 -6.97
N PRO A 44 -1.08 -3.55 -6.06
CA PRO A 44 -0.36 -3.50 -4.79
C PRO A 44 1.15 -3.70 -5.03
N PRO A 45 2.02 -3.07 -4.23
CA PRO A 45 3.44 -3.42 -4.25
C PRO A 45 3.63 -4.90 -3.84
N PRO A 46 4.54 -5.65 -4.48
CA PRO A 46 4.80 -7.03 -4.12
C PRO A 46 5.23 -7.15 -2.67
N ALA A 47 4.65 -8.12 -1.97
CA ALA A 47 4.88 -8.33 -0.54
C ALA A 47 4.83 -7.01 0.28
N ASP A 48 3.90 -6.12 -0.05
CA ASP A 48 3.72 -4.81 0.59
C ASP A 48 4.97 -3.92 0.56
N GLY A 49 5.77 -4.03 -0.50
CA GLY A 49 7.00 -3.26 -0.68
C GLY A 49 8.22 -3.89 -0.03
N LEU A 50 8.17 -5.19 0.29
CA LEU A 50 9.28 -5.98 0.83
C LEU A 50 9.87 -5.38 2.12
N VAL A 51 9.03 -4.70 2.91
CA VAL A 51 9.43 -4.02 4.14
C VAL A 51 10.04 -4.98 5.17
N THR A 52 9.56 -6.22 5.20
CA THR A 52 10.12 -7.32 6.02
C THR A 52 11.53 -7.71 5.62
N PHE A 53 11.92 -7.44 4.37
CA PHE A 53 13.21 -7.79 3.79
C PHE A 53 14.13 -6.58 3.60
N GLY A 54 13.78 -5.40 4.13
CA GLY A 54 14.61 -4.19 4.03
C GLY A 54 14.09 -3.12 3.06
N GLY A 55 12.88 -3.28 2.53
CA GLY A 55 12.18 -2.23 1.80
C GLY A 55 11.91 -1.01 2.68
N ARG A 56 12.10 0.19 2.11
CA ARG A 56 11.99 1.47 2.82
C ARG A 56 11.10 2.44 2.06
N PHE A 57 10.45 3.36 2.77
CA PHE A 57 9.63 4.39 2.13
C PHE A 57 10.14 5.80 2.41
N TYR A 58 10.14 6.61 1.36
CA TYR A 58 10.62 7.99 1.39
C TYR A 58 9.56 8.94 0.83
N ASN A 59 9.48 10.14 1.39
CA ASN A 59 8.60 11.19 0.89
C ASN A 59 9.26 11.95 -0.29
N GLY A 60 8.56 12.95 -0.83
CA GLY A 60 9.06 13.78 -1.94
C GLY A 60 10.29 14.62 -1.61
N LEU A 61 10.62 14.78 -0.32
CA LEU A 61 11.83 15.46 0.17
C LEU A 61 12.99 14.49 0.42
N CYS A 62 12.86 13.23 0.02
CA CYS A 62 13.82 12.15 0.26
C CYS A 62 14.05 11.85 1.76
N GLU A 63 13.05 12.10 2.61
CA GLU A 63 13.09 11.75 4.02
C GLU A 63 12.45 10.38 4.26
N ARG A 64 13.05 9.54 5.10
CA ARG A 64 12.45 8.27 5.53
C ARG A 64 11.33 8.56 6.53
N TYR A 65 10.18 8.99 6.02
CA TYR A 65 9.12 9.63 6.79
C TYR A 65 8.53 8.76 7.89
N MET A 66 8.58 7.43 7.77
CA MET A 66 8.08 6.52 8.81
C MET A 66 8.81 6.69 10.15
N ARG A 67 10.07 7.17 10.15
CA ARG A 67 10.80 7.51 11.38
C ARG A 67 10.08 8.56 12.24
N LYS A 68 9.35 9.48 11.61
CA LYS A 68 8.60 10.54 12.29
C LYS A 68 7.37 10.00 13.03
N TYR A 69 6.73 8.96 12.49
CA TYR A 69 5.46 8.43 13.00
C TYR A 69 5.66 7.21 13.90
N TYR A 70 6.60 6.34 13.53
CA TYR A 70 6.91 5.08 14.22
C TYR A 70 8.44 4.92 14.31
N PRO A 71 9.12 5.64 15.23
CA PRO A 71 10.58 5.66 15.30
C PRO A 71 11.20 4.27 15.58
N GLU A 72 10.51 3.42 16.33
CA GLU A 72 10.99 2.07 16.68
C GLU A 72 10.70 1.04 15.57
N LYS A 73 9.47 1.05 15.03
CA LYS A 73 9.00 0.03 14.08
C LYS A 73 9.26 0.37 12.63
N LEU A 74 9.36 1.67 12.30
CA LEU A 74 9.56 2.16 10.95
C LEU A 74 8.44 1.66 10.02
N GLU A 75 8.79 1.01 8.90
CA GLU A 75 7.84 0.43 7.94
C GLU A 75 7.20 -0.88 8.42
N LEU A 76 7.67 -1.48 9.52
CA LEU A 76 7.13 -2.72 10.09
C LEU A 76 5.88 -2.45 10.95
N VAL A 77 4.88 -1.86 10.31
CA VAL A 77 3.57 -1.52 10.91
C VAL A 77 2.45 -2.15 10.10
N THR A 78 1.22 -2.03 10.59
CA THR A 78 0.04 -2.50 9.87
C THR A 78 -0.18 -1.70 8.59
N ARG A 79 -0.87 -2.31 7.61
CA ARG A 79 -1.11 -1.71 6.28
C ARG A 79 -1.89 -0.39 6.35
N ASP A 80 -2.85 -0.30 7.26
CA ASP A 80 -3.63 0.90 7.52
C ASP A 80 -2.77 2.03 8.10
N ALA A 81 -1.93 1.75 9.09
CA ALA A 81 -1.01 2.73 9.67
C ALA A 81 -0.06 3.31 8.61
N MET A 82 0.46 2.45 7.74
CA MET A 82 1.30 2.85 6.61
C MET A 82 0.55 3.73 5.61
N ALA A 83 -0.67 3.35 5.23
CA ALA A 83 -1.51 4.14 4.33
C ALA A 83 -1.86 5.52 4.91
N ILE A 84 -2.21 5.58 6.21
CA ILE A 84 -2.49 6.82 6.92
C ILE A 84 -1.27 7.74 6.94
N CYS A 85 -0.08 7.22 7.25
CA CYS A 85 1.14 8.03 7.29
C CYS A 85 1.52 8.56 5.90
N ALA A 86 1.40 7.72 4.85
CA ALA A 86 1.62 8.15 3.48
C ALA A 86 0.64 9.26 3.07
N GLN A 87 -0.65 9.11 3.41
CA GLN A 87 -1.66 10.13 3.13
C GLN A 87 -1.35 11.45 3.83
N LYS A 88 -0.95 11.42 5.11
CA LYS A 88 -0.54 12.63 5.85
C LYS A 88 0.64 13.35 5.20
N GLU A 89 1.62 12.63 4.67
CA GLU A 89 2.75 13.21 3.94
C GLU A 89 2.30 13.85 2.62
N ILE A 90 1.39 13.19 1.89
CA ILE A 90 0.81 13.68 0.63
C ILE A 90 0.02 14.98 0.86
N GLU A 91 -0.86 15.00 1.86
CA GLU A 91 -1.69 16.16 2.22
C GLU A 91 -0.84 17.35 2.66
N ALA A 92 0.26 17.06 3.35
CA ALA A 92 1.20 18.10 3.77
C ALA A 92 2.19 18.53 2.67
N GLY A 93 1.93 18.16 1.41
CA GLY A 93 2.68 18.61 0.24
C GLY A 93 4.01 17.91 0.00
N ARG A 94 4.37 16.90 0.80
CA ARG A 94 5.64 16.16 0.71
C ARG A 94 5.53 14.93 -0.19
N ARG A 95 4.79 15.04 -1.28
CA ARG A 95 4.62 13.94 -2.26
C ARG A 95 5.73 13.95 -3.32
N SER A 96 6.01 12.79 -3.89
CA SER A 96 6.88 12.64 -5.04
C SER A 96 6.30 13.34 -6.28
N PRO A 97 7.09 13.56 -7.35
CA PRO A 97 6.59 14.15 -8.60
C PRO A 97 5.42 13.39 -9.24
N HIS A 98 5.27 12.09 -8.94
CA HIS A 98 4.16 11.27 -9.42
C HIS A 98 2.91 11.30 -8.52
N GLY A 99 2.98 12.00 -7.37
CA GLY A 99 1.86 12.18 -6.45
C GLY A 99 1.78 11.16 -5.31
N GLY A 100 2.83 10.37 -5.07
CA GLY A 100 2.87 9.34 -4.02
C GLY A 100 4.17 9.37 -3.24
N MET A 101 4.53 8.26 -2.61
CA MET A 101 5.81 8.09 -1.91
C MET A 101 6.79 7.31 -2.79
N PHE A 102 8.09 7.40 -2.51
CA PHE A 102 9.11 6.55 -3.12
C PHE A 102 9.25 5.24 -2.33
N GLY A 103 9.35 4.13 -3.06
CA GLY A 103 9.78 2.85 -2.51
C GLY A 103 11.24 2.59 -2.85
N ASP A 104 12.06 2.31 -1.84
CA ASP A 104 13.46 1.96 -1.99
C ASP A 104 13.68 0.50 -1.60
N LEU A 105 14.09 -0.31 -2.58
CA LEU A 105 14.36 -1.73 -2.44
C LEU A 105 15.86 -2.05 -2.40
N SER A 106 16.74 -1.04 -2.37
CA SER A 106 18.20 -1.25 -2.34
C SER A 106 18.69 -1.96 -1.07
N GLY A 107 17.90 -1.94 0.00
CA GLY A 107 18.15 -2.69 1.23
C GLY A 107 17.70 -4.15 1.18
N VAL A 108 17.02 -4.57 0.11
CA VAL A 108 16.48 -5.92 -0.03
C VAL A 108 17.53 -6.86 -0.63
N PRO A 109 17.78 -8.04 -0.02
CA PRO A 109 18.67 -9.05 -0.60
C PRO A 109 18.26 -9.45 -2.02
N LYS A 110 19.25 -9.68 -2.90
CA LYS A 110 19.00 -10.00 -4.31
C LYS A 110 18.17 -11.27 -4.46
N GLU A 111 18.38 -12.24 -3.58
CA GLU A 111 17.67 -13.51 -3.53
C GLU A 111 16.17 -13.30 -3.28
N GLU A 112 15.82 -12.33 -2.43
CA GLU A 112 14.42 -11.95 -2.19
C GLU A 112 13.85 -11.19 -3.37
N LEU A 113 14.61 -10.27 -3.98
CA LEU A 113 14.19 -9.57 -5.20
C LEU A 113 13.93 -10.52 -6.36
N TYR A 114 14.74 -11.56 -6.53
CA TYR A 114 14.59 -12.49 -7.64
C TYR A 114 13.34 -13.35 -7.57
N LYS A 115 12.74 -13.52 -6.39
CA LYS A 115 11.42 -14.17 -6.24
C LYS A 115 10.31 -13.34 -6.92
N PHE A 116 10.55 -12.06 -7.17
CA PHE A 116 9.64 -11.13 -7.81
C PHE A 116 10.20 -10.66 -9.16
N ARG A 117 10.87 -11.53 -9.91
CA ARG A 117 11.45 -11.22 -11.23
C ARG A 117 10.46 -10.68 -12.25
N GLU A 118 9.20 -11.10 -12.20
CA GLU A 118 8.15 -10.59 -13.10
C GLU A 118 7.73 -9.14 -12.78
N PHE A 119 8.14 -8.63 -11.61
CA PHE A 119 7.85 -7.27 -11.14
C PHE A 119 8.98 -6.27 -11.45
N MET A 120 10.22 -6.74 -11.61
CA MET A 120 11.39 -5.91 -11.92
C MET A 120 11.56 -5.74 -13.43
#